data_AF-M1BH59-F1
#
_entry.id   AF-M1BH59-F1
#
_cell.length_a   1.000
_cell.length_b   1.000
_cell.length_c   1.000
_cell.angle_alpha   90.00
_cell.angle_beta   90.00
_cell.angle_gamma   90.00
#
_symmetry.space_group_name_H-M   'P 1'
#
loop_
_entity.id
_entity.type
_entity.pdbx_description
1 polymer ?
#
loop_
_entity_poly.entity_id
_entity_poly.type
_entity_poly.pdbx_seq_one_letter_code
_entity_poly.pdbx_strand_id
1 'polypeptide(L)'
;MAQLVCGGCHTLLMYIRGATSVQCSCCHTVNLAMEANQVAHVNCGNCRMLLMYQYGARSVKCAVCNFVTSVGVSTSTAEQKFNS
;
A
#
# COMPACT_ATOMS: atom_id res chain seq x y z
N MET A 1 -15.44 5.52 8.60
CA MET A 1 -15.23 4.16 8.06
C MET A 1 -14.45 4.23 6.75
N ALA A 2 -13.83 3.13 6.31
CA ALA A 2 -13.19 2.99 4.99
C ALA A 2 -13.72 1.72 4.30
N GLN A 3 -13.50 1.63 2.99
CA GLN A 3 -13.98 0.54 2.15
C GLN A 3 -12.79 -0.10 1.44
N LEU A 4 -12.80 -1.43 1.29
CA LEU A 4 -11.83 -2.19 0.50
C LEU A 4 -12.57 -3.28 -0.28
N VAL A 5 -11.99 -3.70 -1.40
CA VAL A 5 -12.53 -4.80 -2.21
C VAL A 5 -11.73 -6.06 -1.91
N CYS A 6 -12.42 -7.17 -1.68
CA CYS A 6 -11.77 -8.45 -1.48
C CYS A 6 -11.03 -8.91 -2.74
N GLY A 7 -9.73 -9.18 -2.68
CA GLY A 7 -8.96 -9.71 -3.81
C GLY A 7 -9.32 -11.14 -4.21
N GLY A 8 -10.02 -11.90 -3.36
CA GLY A 8 -10.47 -13.26 -3.66
C GLY A 8 -11.87 -13.34 -4.23
N CYS A 9 -12.83 -12.65 -3.61
CA CYS A 9 -14.25 -12.74 -3.95
C CYS A 9 -14.88 -11.40 -4.39
N HIS A 10 -14.08 -10.37 -4.64
CA HIS A 10 -14.50 -9.04 -5.13
C HIS A 10 -15.63 -8.39 -4.32
N THR A 11 -15.84 -8.84 -3.08
CA THR A 11 -16.84 -8.31 -2.16
C THR A 11 -16.33 -7.04 -1.50
N LEU A 12 -17.19 -6.04 -1.41
CA LEU A 12 -16.88 -4.78 -0.76
C LEU A 12 -16.97 -4.95 0.76
N LEU A 13 -15.83 -4.76 1.43
CA LEU A 13 -15.67 -4.88 2.88
C LEU A 13 -15.57 -3.50 3.50
N MET A 14 -16.41 -3.27 4.50
CA MET A 14 -16.36 -2.06 5.33
C MET A 14 -15.48 -2.34 6.53
N TYR A 15 -14.57 -1.41 6.82
CA TYR A 15 -13.65 -1.56 7.94
C TYR A 15 -13.39 -0.23 8.65
N ILE A 16 -12.89 -0.32 9.88
CA ILE A 16 -12.50 0.84 10.67
C ILE A 16 -11.12 1.33 10.20
N ARG A 17 -10.97 2.65 10.04
CA ARG A 17 -9.65 3.23 9.73
C ARG A 17 -8.69 2.87 10.86
N GLY A 18 -7.59 2.20 10.52
CA GLY A 18 -6.61 1.69 11.49
C GLY A 18 -6.47 0.16 11.52
N ALA A 19 -7.40 -0.59 10.91
CA ALA A 19 -7.17 -2.01 10.67
C ALA A 19 -6.12 -2.19 9.56
N THR A 20 -5.06 -2.96 9.84
CA THR A 20 -4.01 -3.29 8.87
C THR A 20 -4.45 -4.38 7.89
N SER A 21 -5.31 -5.28 8.37
CA SER A 21 -5.88 -6.40 7.63
C SER A 21 -7.34 -6.59 8.00
N VAL A 22 -8.13 -7.06 7.02
CA VAL A 22 -9.57 -7.30 7.14
C VAL A 22 -9.85 -8.66 6.53
N GLN A 23 -10.35 -9.57 7.34
CA GLN A 23 -10.74 -10.89 6.86
C GLN A 23 -12.10 -10.82 6.18
N CYS A 24 -12.19 -11.35 4.96
CA CYS A 24 -13.45 -11.46 4.26
C CYS A 24 -14.30 -12.57 4.87
N SER A 25 -15.52 -12.26 5.31
CA SER A 25 -16.43 -13.28 5.85
C SER A 25 -16.95 -14.26 4.80
N CYS A 26 -16.89 -13.92 3.50
CA CYS A 26 -17.38 -14.79 2.43
C CYS A 26 -16.36 -15.85 2.00
N CYS A 27 -15.10 -15.45 1.82
CA CYS A 27 -14.06 -16.32 1.30
C CYS A 27 -12.90 -16.57 2.28
N HIS A 28 -13.01 -16.08 3.52
CA HIS A 28 -11.97 -16.12 4.57
C HIS A 28 -10.63 -15.50 4.18
N THR A 29 -10.54 -14.89 2.99
CA THR A 29 -9.35 -14.21 2.48
C THR A 29 -9.01 -13.00 3.34
N VAL A 30 -7.77 -12.95 3.83
CA VAL A 30 -7.23 -11.79 4.53
C VAL A 30 -6.86 -10.74 3.49
N ASN A 31 -7.58 -9.62 3.50
CA ASN A 31 -7.30 -8.48 2.64
C ASN A 31 -6.52 -7.44 3.42
N LEU A 32 -5.46 -6.91 2.83
CA LEU A 32 -4.66 -5.87 3.46
C LEU A 32 -5.39 -4.54 3.26
N ALA A 33 -5.99 -4.02 4.31
CA ALA A 33 -6.67 -2.72 4.31
C ALA A 33 -5.71 -1.54 4.03
N MET A 34 -4.40 -1.82 4.06
CA MET A 34 -3.31 -0.91 3.69
C MET A 34 -3.44 -0.31 2.27
N GLU A 35 -4.19 -0.97 1.37
CA GLU A 35 -4.27 -0.58 -0.04
C GLU A 35 -5.14 0.66 -0.33
N ALA A 36 -6.03 1.09 0.56
CA ALA A 36 -7.12 1.99 0.14
C ALA A 36 -6.87 3.49 0.31
N ASN A 37 -5.87 3.94 1.09
CA ASN A 37 -5.73 5.38 1.38
C ASN A 37 -4.34 5.80 1.87
N GLN A 38 -3.31 4.99 1.64
CA GLN A 38 -1.97 5.32 2.12
C GLN A 38 -1.19 6.05 1.03
N VAL A 39 -0.92 7.33 1.27
CA VAL A 39 0.08 8.05 0.49
C VAL A 39 1.44 7.56 0.95
N ALA A 40 2.18 6.92 0.06
CA ALA A 40 3.55 6.51 0.31
C ALA A 40 4.51 7.56 -0.24
N HIS A 41 5.70 7.59 0.35
CA HIS A 41 6.76 8.51 -0.04
C HIS A 41 7.94 7.71 -0.57
N VAL A 42 8.47 8.13 -1.71
CA VAL A 42 9.70 7.57 -2.28
C VAL A 42 10.64 8.71 -2.63
N ASN A 43 11.93 8.55 -2.34
CA ASN A 43 12.94 9.50 -2.78
C ASN A 43 13.33 9.23 -4.22
N CYS A 44 13.42 10.29 -5.03
CA CYS A 44 13.91 10.18 -6.39
C CYS A 44 15.35 9.65 -6.43
N GLY A 45 15.61 8.63 -7.24
CA GLY A 45 16.96 8.07 -7.40
C GLY A 45 18.01 9.03 -7.99
N ASN A 46 17.58 10.11 -8.64
CA ASN A 46 18.47 11.09 -9.26
C ASN A 46 18.57 12.38 -8.43
N CYS A 47 17.45 13.09 -8.24
CA CYS A 47 17.43 14.39 -7.58
C CYS A 47 17.10 14.35 -6.08
N ARG A 48 16.93 13.16 -5.47
CA ARG A 48 16.59 12.92 -4.04
C ARG A 48 15.32 13.61 -3.52
N MET A 49 14.58 14.29 -4.39
CA MET A 49 13.28 14.89 -4.13
C MET A 49 12.32 13.82 -3.57
N LEU A 50 11.52 14.17 -2.57
CA LEU A 50 10.49 13.29 -2.04
C LEU A 50 9.27 13.32 -2.96
N LEU A 51 8.89 12.17 -3.49
CA LEU A 51 7.69 11.99 -4.30
C LEU A 51 6.62 11.31 -3.46
N MET A 52 5.45 11.94 -3.42
CA MET A 52 4.24 11.35 -2.88
C MET A 52 3.51 10.60 -3.98
N TYR A 53 3.14 9.35 -3.71
CA TYR A 53 2.35 8.53 -4.61
C TYR A 53 1.27 7.77 -3.85
N GLN A 54 0.18 7.49 -4.54
CA GLN A 54 -0.86 6.63 -3.99
C GLN A 54 -0.37 5.19 -4.03
N TYR A 55 -0.52 4.47 -2.92
CA TYR A 55 -0.20 3.04 -2.86
C TYR A 55 -0.87 2.29 -4.04
N GLY A 56 -0.09 1.48 -4.76
CA GLY A 56 -0.53 0.80 -5.99
C GLY A 56 0.12 1.30 -7.28
N ALA A 57 0.76 2.47 -7.28
CA ALA A 57 1.62 2.84 -8.40
C ALA A 57 2.91 1.98 -8.36
N ARG A 58 3.28 1.37 -9.49
CA ARG A 58 4.53 0.58 -9.64
C ARG A 58 5.74 1.46 -9.98
N SER A 59 5.48 2.66 -10.49
CA SER A 59 6.49 3.63 -10.89
C SER A 59 5.99 5.05 -10.61
N VAL A 60 6.87 5.91 -10.14
CA VAL A 60 6.57 7.33 -9.92
C VAL A 60 7.56 8.17 -10.72
N LYS A 61 7.05 9.10 -11.53
CA LYS A 61 7.88 10.02 -12.31
C LYS A 61 8.14 11.28 -11.50
N CYS A 62 9.40 11.67 -11.37
CA CYS A 62 9.77 12.90 -10.69
C CYS A 62 9.40 14.12 -11.53
N ALA A 63 8.61 15.03 -10.96
CA ALA A 63 8.24 16.29 -11.62
C ALA A 63 9.42 17.25 -11.79
N VAL A 64 10.50 17.08 -11.01
CA VAL A 64 11.68 17.96 -11.05
C VAL A 64 12.66 17.53 -12.12
N CYS A 65 13.08 16.26 -12.09
CA CYS A 65 14.16 15.77 -12.94
C CYS A 65 13.68 14.78 -14.03
N ASN A 66 12.35 14.61 -14.20
CA ASN A 66 11.71 13.65 -15.12
C ASN A 66 12.13 12.18 -14.97
N PHE A 67 12.92 11.87 -13.94
CA PHE A 67 13.44 10.53 -13.67
C PHE A 67 12.34 9.61 -13.14
N VAL A 68 12.22 8.41 -13.71
CA VAL A 68 11.25 7.39 -13.29
C VAL A 68 11.86 6.57 -12.17
N THR A 69 11.26 6.62 -10.99
CA THR A 69 11.66 5.81 -9.84
C THR A 69 10.71 4.62 -9.73
N SER A 70 11.24 3.42 -9.86
CA SER A 70 10.49 2.18 -9.65
C SER A 70 10.27 1.99 -8.16
N VAL A 71 9.02 2.16 -7.74
CA VAL A 71 8.56 1.77 -6.41
C VAL A 71 8.23 0.30 -6.50
N GLY A 72 9.27 -0.52 -6.37
CA GLY A 72 9.06 -1.90 -5.96
C GLY A 72 8.27 -1.81 -4.67
N VAL A 73 7.08 -2.42 -4.64
CA VAL A 73 6.49 -2.86 -3.38
C VAL A 73 7.54 -3.79 -2.78
N SER A 74 8.48 -3.21 -2.04
CA SER A 74 9.06 -3.87 -0.90
C SER A 74 7.84 -4.04 -0.03
N THR A 75 7.20 -5.19 -0.18
CA THR A 75 6.46 -5.80 0.91
C THR A 75 7.30 -5.50 2.12
N SER A 76 6.88 -4.51 2.90
CA SER A 76 7.37 -4.34 4.24
C SER A 76 6.80 -5.56 4.92
N THR A 77 7.53 -6.66 4.78
CA THR A 77 7.66 -7.68 5.78
C THR A 77 7.91 -6.88 7.05
N ALA A 78 6.85 -6.51 7.76
CA ALA A 78 6.88 -6.71 9.18
C ALA A 78 6.92 -8.25 9.29
N GLU A 79 8.02 -8.96 9.50
CA GLU A 79 9.25 -8.68 10.28
C GLU A 79 8.99 -7.72 11.45
N GLN A 80 7.80 -7.83 12.06
CA GLN A 80 7.74 -7.71 13.50
C GLN A 80 8.40 -8.96 14.05
N LYS A 81 9.71 -8.86 14.21
CA LYS A 81 10.52 -9.69 15.07
C LYS A 81 9.86 -9.64 16.45
N PHE A 82 8.97 -10.58 16.74
CA PHE A 82 8.56 -10.87 18.11
C PHE A 82 9.77 -11.51 18.79
N ASN A 83 10.65 -10.63 19.26
CA ASN A 83 11.77 -10.98 20.11
C ASN A 83 11.25 -11.07 21.54
N SER A 84 11.04 -12.29 22.03
CA SER A 84 11.42 -12.81 23.37
C SER A 84 10.95 -14.26 23.49
#